data_AF-A0A357KQT1-F1
#
_entry.id   AF-A0A357KQT1-F1
#
_cell.length_a   1.000
_cell.length_b   1.000
_cell.length_c   1.000
_cell.angle_alpha   90.00
_cell.angle_beta   90.00
_cell.angle_gamma   90.00
#
_symmetry.space_group_name_H-M   'P 1'
#
loop_
_entity.id
_entity.type
_entity.pdbx_description
1 polymer ?
#
loop_
_entity_poly.entity_id
_entity_poly.type
_entity_poly.pdbx_seq_one_letter_code
_entity_poly.pdbx_strand_id
1 'polypeptide(L)' 'MKGMVPPDPLTKVSQEQFAVVYVPKRNRKRFSANCITVYEDRDAAIAAADPDKKYFAALVLARIFH' A
#
# COMPACT_ATOMS: atom_id res chain seq x y z
N MET A 1 25.16 -5.10 23.03
CA MET A 1 23.76 -4.65 22.89
C MET A 1 23.70 -3.59 21.79
N LYS A 2 22.88 -3.85 20.76
CA LYS A 2 22.45 -3.01 19.62
C LYS A 2 23.55 -2.27 18.84
N GLY A 3 24.05 -2.94 17.80
CA GLY A 3 24.73 -2.30 16.68
C GLY A 3 23.82 -1.23 16.08
N MET A 4 24.30 0.01 16.10
CA MET A 4 23.65 1.14 15.48
C MET A 4 23.79 0.96 13.96
N VAL A 5 22.69 0.57 13.31
CA VAL A 5 22.64 0.50 11.85
C VAL A 5 22.66 1.95 11.35
N PRO A 6 23.66 2.37 10.54
CA PRO A 6 23.67 3.69 9.95
C PRO A 6 22.39 3.87 9.11
N PRO A 7 21.74 5.04 9.16
CA PRO A 7 20.59 5.30 8.30
C PRO A 7 21.09 5.29 6.86
N ASP A 8 20.81 4.19 6.15
CA ASP A 8 21.12 4.01 4.74
C ASP A 8 20.56 5.23 3.95
N PRO A 9 21.39 6.02 3.24
CA PRO A 9 20.94 7.16 2.47
C PRO A 9 20.28 6.76 1.14
N LEU A 10 19.71 5.56 1.05
CA LEU A 10 18.78 5.16 -0.01
C LEU A 10 17.40 5.76 0.25
N THR A 11 17.40 7.07 0.42
CA THR A 11 16.24 7.95 0.64
C THR A 11 15.51 8.16 -0.67
N LYS A 12 14.90 7.11 -1.23
CA LYS A 12 13.85 7.16 -2.27
C LYS A 12 13.58 5.76 -2.76
N VAL A 13 12.61 5.08 -2.18
CA VAL A 13 12.06 3.87 -2.83
C VAL A 13 10.57 3.73 -2.63
N SER A 14 10.00 4.34 -1.58
CA SER A 14 8.55 4.37 -1.38
C SER A 14 7.94 5.55 -2.14
N GLN A 15 7.37 5.30 -3.31
CA GLN A 15 6.49 6.27 -3.96
C GLN A 15 5.04 6.02 -3.52
N GLU A 16 4.26 7.10 -3.46
CA GLU A 16 2.82 7.03 -3.24
C GLU A 16 2.16 6.46 -4.49
N GLN A 17 1.47 5.33 -4.33
CA GLN A 17 0.70 4.72 -5.42
C GLN A 17 -0.76 4.61 -5.00
N PHE A 18 -1.65 4.81 -5.98
CA PHE A 18 -3.08 4.62 -5.78
C PHE A 18 -3.36 3.12 -5.73
N ALA A 19 -3.99 2.65 -4.67
CA ALA A 19 -4.31 1.23 -4.56
C ALA A 19 -5.67 1.02 -3.95
N VAL A 20 -6.25 -0.15 -4.20
CA VAL A 20 -7.43 -0.64 -3.52
C VAL A 20 -6.98 -1.76 -2.58
N VAL A 21 -7.30 -1.59 -1.29
CA VAL A 21 -6.98 -2.54 -0.24
C VAL A 21 -8.23 -3.32 0.13
N TYR A 22 -8.14 -4.64 0.04
CA TYR A 22 -9.15 -5.56 0.51
C TYR A 22 -9.01 -5.79 2.02
N VAL A 23 -10.05 -5.46 2.78
CA VAL A 23 -10.08 -5.57 4.25
C VAL A 23 -11.11 -6.62 4.68
N PRO A 24 -10.78 -7.93 4.67
CA PRO A 24 -11.73 -8.98 5.01
C PRO A 24 -12.22 -8.89 6.47
N LYS A 25 -11.31 -8.50 7.38
CA LYS A 25 -11.57 -8.25 8.81
C LYS A 25 -10.81 -7.01 9.26
N ARG A 26 -11.51 -6.06 9.89
CA ARG A 26 -11.00 -4.77 10.38
C ARG A 26 -9.94 -4.88 11.51
N ASN A 27 -9.68 -6.10 12.01
CA ASN A 27 -8.79 -6.34 13.15
C ASN A 27 -7.29 -6.47 12.79
N ARG A 28 -6.92 -6.47 11.50
CA ARG A 28 -5.50 -6.48 11.09
C ARG A 28 -5.08 -5.09 10.62
N LYS A 29 -3.96 -4.60 11.18
CA LYS A 29 -3.28 -3.36 10.74
C LYS A 29 -2.28 -3.60 9.60
N ARG A 30 -1.98 -4.86 9.29
CA ARG A 30 -1.05 -5.27 8.23
C ARG A 30 -1.80 -6.13 7.22
N PHE A 31 -1.75 -5.71 5.96
CA PHE A 31 -2.31 -6.42 4.82
C PHE A 31 -1.15 -7.00 4.00
N SER A 32 -1.31 -8.20 3.46
CA SER A 32 -0.34 -8.76 2.53
C SER A 32 -0.44 -8.06 1.19
N ALA A 33 0.62 -8.12 0.37
CA ALA A 33 0.61 -7.58 -0.98
C ALA A 33 -0.55 -8.14 -1.83
N ASN A 34 -0.98 -9.38 -1.56
CA ASN A 34 -2.11 -10.00 -2.25
C ASN A 34 -3.47 -9.33 -1.95
N CYS A 35 -3.57 -8.56 -0.85
CA CYS A 35 -4.77 -7.79 -0.52
C CYS A 35 -4.70 -6.36 -1.07
N ILE A 36 -3.67 -6.01 -1.84
CA ILE A 36 -3.43 -4.67 -2.34
C ILE A 36 -3.39 -4.75 -3.86
N THR A 37 -4.28 -4.05 -4.53
CA THR A 37 -4.28 -3.90 -5.99
C THR A 37 -3.89 -2.47 -6.32
N VAL A 38 -2.75 -2.29 -6.97
CA VAL A 38 -2.23 -0.96 -7.31
C VAL A 38 -2.73 -0.55 -8.69
N TYR A 39 -3.06 0.73 -8.82
CA TYR A 39 -3.55 1.38 -10.03
C TYR A 39 -2.65 2.57 -10.36
N GLU A 40 -2.45 2.82 -11.65
CA GLU A 40 -1.68 3.98 -12.12
C GLU A 40 -2.47 5.29 -11.88
N ASP A 41 -3.79 5.23 -12.01
CA ASP A 41 -4.69 6.37 -11.90
C ASP A 41 -5.48 6.39 -10.59
N ARG A 42 -5.63 7.60 -10.04
CA ARG A 42 -6.51 7.87 -8.90
C ARG A 42 -7.96 7.49 -9.19
N ASP A 43 -8.44 7.83 -10.39
CA ASP A 43 -9.84 7.61 -10.78
C ASP A 43 -10.15 6.12 -10.87
N ALA A 44 -9.21 5.34 -11.42
CA ALA A 44 -9.32 3.87 -11.48
C ALA A 44 -9.37 3.25 -10.08
N ALA A 45 -8.55 3.71 -9.14
CA ALA A 45 -8.58 3.23 -7.77
C ALA A 45 -9.89 3.58 -7.04
N ILE A 46 -10.47 4.76 -7.31
CA ILE A 46 -11.76 5.17 -6.72
C ILE A 46 -12.90 4.36 -7.34
N ALA A 47 -12.92 4.19 -8.66
CA ALA A 47 -13.93 3.40 -9.37
C ALA A 47 -13.91 1.92 -8.98
N ALA A 48 -12.73 1.38 -8.66
CA ALA A 48 -12.57 0.02 -8.17
C ALA A 48 -12.80 -0.14 -6.65
N ALA A 49 -12.98 0.97 -5.91
CA ALA A 49 -13.32 0.89 -4.50
C ALA A 49 -14.78 0.42 -4.34
N ASP A 50 -14.98 -0.61 -3.54
CA ASP A 50 -16.27 -1.24 -3.31
C ASP A 50 -16.41 -1.50 -1.80
N PRO A 51 -17.02 -0.56 -1.05
CA PRO A 51 -17.16 -0.69 0.40
C PRO A 51 -18.04 -1.88 0.80
N ASP A 52 -19.02 -2.28 -0.02
CA ASP A 52 -19.88 -3.45 0.21
C ASP A 52 -19.07 -4.75 0.19
N LYS A 53 -18.11 -4.84 -0.74
CA LYS A 53 -17.16 -5.95 -0.84
C LYS A 53 -15.90 -5.77 0.02
N LYS A 54 -15.82 -4.71 0.85
CA LYS A 54 -14.68 -4.37 1.72
C LYS A 54 -13.39 -4.02 0.98
N TYR A 55 -13.52 -3.48 -0.22
CA TYR A 55 -12.44 -2.90 -1.01
C TYR A 55 -12.43 -1.39 -0.81
N PHE A 56 -11.32 -0.85 -0.32
CA PHE A 56 -11.21 0.58 -0.02
C PHE A 56 -10.06 1.19 -0.81
N ALA A 57 -10.33 2.32 -1.48
CA ALA A 57 -9.27 3.13 -2.05
C ALA A 57 -8.34 3.63 -0.94
N ALA A 58 -7.04 3.48 -1.14
CA ALA A 58 -5.99 3.88 -0.22
C ALA A 58 -4.75 4.31 -1.00
N LEU A 59 -3.97 5.20 -0.40
CA LEU A 59 -2.63 5.50 -0.85
C LEU A 59 -1.66 4.56 -0.14
N VAL A 60 -0.88 3.83 -0.92
CA VAL A 60 0.13 2.90 -0.39
C VAL A 60 1.52 3.40 -0.73
N LEU A 61 2.41 3.29 0.25
CA LEU A 61 3.83 3.52 0.06
C LEU A 61 4.48 2.21 -0.37
N ALA A 62 4.67 2.02 -1.67
CA ALA A 62 5.22 0.80 -2.23
C ALA A 62 6.64 1.04 -2.76
N ARG A 63 7.54 0.05 -2.53
CA ARG A 63 8.89 0.05 -3.10
C ARG A 63 8.79 -0.19 -4.60
N ILE A 64 9.18 0.79 -5.40
CA ILE A 64 9.38 0.58 -6.84
C ILE A 64 10.65 -0.24 -7.01
N PHE A 65 10.50 -1.46 -7.54
CA PHE A 65 11.62 -2.17 -8.14
C PHE A 65 11.72 -1.66 -9.57
N HIS A 66 12.76 -0.88 -9.85
CA HIS A 66 13.10 -0.39 -11.18
C HIS A 66 13.86 -1.47 -11.97
#